data_AF-A0A443DIE7-F1
#
_entry.id   AF-A0A443DIE7-F1
#
_cell.length_a   1.000
_cell.length_b   1.000
_cell.length_c   1.000
_cell.angle_alpha   90.00
_cell.angle_beta   90.00
_cell.angle_gamma   90.00
#
_symmetry.space_group_name_H-M   'P 1'
#
loop_
_entity.id
_entity.type
_entity.pdbx_description
1 polymer ?
#
loop_
_entity_poly.entity_id
_entity_poly.type
_entity_poly.pdbx_seq_one_letter_code
_entity_poly.pdbx_strand_id
1 'polypeptide(L)'
;MERKSMTRVSERQGLATKDSDCISLAPPGHFSNENGDMLAIKFGRFLEQTDGIAQSKQLFELLSAFALNFDCPWIAYGSLTPQQKFSKAFRRGPAVILNYPDEWQKWYFENGYHRIDPIIKASRKRSGVFLWSEVYKDASTTDEERRIFDEAATFGLRSGISVPLHGPGGRVGFMSFAQRLDRELQNRAMTYLQLAAIHFHRRTEKLISLSDIEAIPNLSAREKECILWTSRGKSSWEIGKILGISYNTVNFHVKNAKKKLDTSSRTLAAMKAMSLGIIE
;
A
#
# COMPACT_ATOMS: atom_id res chain seq x y z
N MET A 1 -14.48 -78.09 -20.74
CA MET A 1 -15.85 -78.62 -20.88
C MET A 1 -16.81 -77.46 -20.65
N GLU A 2 -17.27 -76.78 -21.72
CA GLU A 2 -18.57 -77.00 -22.38
C GLU A 2 -19.75 -76.80 -21.39
N ARG A 3 -20.76 -75.92 -21.52
CA ARG A 3 -21.51 -75.28 -22.64
C ARG A 3 -22.16 -73.97 -22.13
N LYS A 4 -22.11 -72.84 -22.85
CA LYS A 4 -23.17 -72.24 -23.71
C LYS A 4 -24.64 -72.43 -23.28
N SER A 5 -25.32 -71.30 -23.04
CA SER A 5 -26.64 -70.98 -23.65
C SER A 5 -26.90 -69.47 -23.61
N MET A 6 -26.85 -68.84 -24.78
CA MET A 6 -27.39 -67.52 -25.12
C MET A 6 -28.88 -67.64 -25.47
N THR A 7 -29.53 -66.47 -25.66
CA THR A 7 -30.69 -66.16 -26.54
C THR A 7 -31.84 -65.60 -25.70
N ARG A 8 -32.49 -64.45 -25.94
CA ARG A 8 -32.50 -63.26 -26.84
C ARG A 8 -33.77 -62.50 -26.34
N VAL A 9 -34.04 -61.21 -26.44
CA VAL A 9 -34.10 -60.31 -27.61
C VAL A 9 -34.74 -58.99 -27.17
N SER A 10 -34.30 -57.90 -27.81
CA SER A 10 -35.00 -56.66 -28.22
C SER A 10 -35.65 -55.73 -27.18
N GLU A 11 -35.14 -54.51 -26.96
CA GLU A 11 -35.29 -53.26 -27.79
C GLU A 11 -36.66 -52.57 -27.62
N ARG A 12 -36.65 -51.35 -27.04
CA ARG A 12 -37.18 -50.14 -27.68
C ARG A 12 -36.81 -48.86 -26.91
N GLN A 13 -36.50 -47.85 -27.71
CA GLN A 13 -36.02 -46.50 -27.40
C GLN A 13 -37.10 -45.62 -26.75
N GLY A 14 -36.65 -44.61 -25.99
CA GLY A 14 -37.43 -43.46 -25.54
C GLY A 14 -36.52 -42.28 -25.23
N LEU A 15 -36.63 -41.24 -26.05
CA LEU A 15 -35.87 -39.99 -26.11
C LEU A 15 -36.18 -39.02 -24.94
N ALA A 16 -35.15 -38.25 -24.52
CA ALA A 16 -35.19 -36.85 -24.03
C ALA A 16 -36.01 -36.58 -22.73
N THR A 17 -35.69 -35.64 -21.83
CA THR A 17 -35.10 -34.29 -21.92
C THR A 17 -34.46 -33.90 -20.57
N LYS A 18 -33.48 -33.00 -20.63
CA LYS A 18 -32.99 -32.21 -19.49
C LYS A 18 -34.10 -31.31 -18.95
N ASP A 19 -34.26 -31.25 -17.63
CA ASP A 19 -34.76 -30.07 -16.90
C ASP A 19 -34.06 -30.05 -15.53
N SER A 20 -33.12 -29.14 -15.29
CA SER A 20 -33.34 -27.76 -14.81
C SER A 20 -33.76 -27.75 -13.34
N ASP A 21 -32.79 -28.01 -12.45
CA ASP A 21 -32.94 -27.82 -11.01
C ASP A 21 -33.12 -26.32 -10.71
N CYS A 22 -34.37 -25.91 -10.48
CA CYS A 22 -34.70 -24.61 -9.91
C CYS A 22 -34.23 -24.56 -8.45
N ILE A 23 -33.10 -23.89 -8.22
CA ILE A 23 -32.74 -23.35 -6.90
C ILE A 23 -33.82 -22.32 -6.55
N SER A 24 -34.67 -22.64 -5.56
CA SER A 24 -35.64 -21.69 -5.02
C SER A 24 -34.87 -20.60 -4.27
N LEU A 25 -34.70 -19.45 -4.91
CA LEU A 25 -34.31 -18.21 -4.25
C LEU A 25 -35.50 -17.71 -3.43
N ALA A 26 -35.52 -18.02 -2.13
CA ALA A 26 -36.29 -17.24 -1.19
C ALA A 26 -35.77 -15.77 -1.25
N PRO A 27 -36.65 -14.76 -1.28
CA PRO A 27 -36.20 -13.38 -1.32
C PRO A 27 -35.44 -13.08 -0.02
N PRO A 28 -34.28 -12.40 -0.06
CA PRO A 28 -33.61 -12.01 1.17
C PRO A 28 -34.55 -11.05 1.90
N GLY A 29 -34.98 -11.44 3.10
CA GLY A 29 -35.70 -10.56 4.00
C GLY A 29 -34.90 -9.28 4.17
N HIS A 30 -35.54 -8.15 3.90
CA HIS A 30 -35.04 -6.81 4.20
C HIS A 30 -34.81 -6.70 5.71
N PHE A 31 -33.62 -7.08 6.16
CA PHE A 31 -33.03 -6.52 7.37
C PHE A 31 -32.25 -5.29 6.92
N SER A 32 -32.94 -4.15 6.84
CA SER A 32 -32.33 -2.84 6.65
C SER A 32 -31.31 -2.63 7.77
N ASN A 33 -30.02 -2.75 7.43
CA ASN A 33 -28.94 -2.37 8.33
C ASN A 33 -28.76 -0.85 8.20
N GLU A 34 -29.71 -0.09 8.75
CA GLU A 34 -29.78 1.38 8.60
C GLU A 34 -28.45 2.07 8.92
N ASN A 35 -27.71 1.57 9.92
CA ASN A 35 -26.38 2.06 10.27
C ASN A 35 -25.35 1.77 9.17
N GLY A 36 -25.43 0.61 8.54
CA GLY A 36 -24.60 0.23 7.41
C GLY A 36 -24.83 1.10 6.18
N ASP A 37 -26.10 1.35 5.87
CA ASP A 37 -26.51 2.17 4.73
C ASP A 37 -26.10 3.63 4.94
N MET A 38 -26.24 4.14 6.17
CA MET A 38 -25.77 5.47 6.55
C MET A 38 -24.25 5.63 6.40
N LEU A 39 -23.45 4.63 6.80
CA LEU A 39 -21.99 4.68 6.64
C LEU A 39 -21.57 4.67 5.15
N ALA A 40 -22.25 3.90 4.31
CA ALA A 40 -21.99 3.89 2.87
C ALA A 40 -22.28 5.27 2.25
N ILE A 41 -23.39 5.91 2.63
CA ILE A 41 -23.74 7.27 2.19
C ILE A 41 -22.69 8.28 2.64
N LYS A 42 -22.27 8.22 3.92
CA LYS A 42 -21.22 9.11 4.46
C LYS A 42 -19.89 8.93 3.73
N PHE A 43 -19.53 7.68 3.40
CA PHE A 43 -18.33 7.40 2.62
C PHE A 43 -18.43 7.93 1.18
N GLY A 44 -19.58 7.74 0.51
CA GLY A 44 -19.83 8.32 -0.81
C GLY A 44 -19.68 9.84 -0.81
N ARG A 45 -20.28 10.53 0.17
CA ARG A 45 -20.13 11.99 0.34
C ARG A 45 -18.68 12.40 0.57
N PHE A 46 -17.93 11.64 1.37
CA PHE A 46 -16.49 11.89 1.56
C PHE A 46 -15.75 11.83 0.22
N LEU A 47 -16.00 10.82 -0.61
CA LEU A 47 -15.36 10.72 -1.94
C LEU A 47 -15.71 11.91 -2.82
N GLU A 48 -17.00 12.26 -2.91
CA GLU A 48 -17.47 13.41 -3.69
C GLU A 48 -16.86 14.74 -3.22
N GLN A 49 -16.79 14.97 -1.91
CA GLN A 49 -16.23 16.21 -1.34
C GLN A 49 -14.72 16.35 -1.57
N THR A 50 -14.01 15.23 -1.73
CA THR A 50 -12.58 15.26 -2.05
C THR A 50 -12.29 15.48 -3.52
N ASP A 51 -13.29 15.41 -4.40
CA ASP A 51 -13.12 15.70 -5.81
C ASP A 51 -12.84 17.19 -6.05
N GLY A 52 -11.92 17.47 -6.96
CA GLY A 52 -11.49 18.84 -7.29
C GLY A 52 -10.59 19.51 -6.24
N ILE A 53 -10.39 18.94 -5.05
CA ILE A 53 -9.52 19.53 -4.03
C ILE A 53 -8.04 19.47 -4.45
N ALA A 54 -7.39 20.63 -4.46
CA ALA A 54 -5.99 20.80 -4.88
C ALA A 54 -5.00 20.95 -3.71
N GLN A 55 -5.49 20.98 -2.46
CA GLN A 55 -4.65 21.19 -1.27
C GLN A 55 -4.70 19.98 -0.32
N SER A 56 -3.54 19.44 0.04
CA SER A 56 -3.42 18.30 0.96
C SER A 56 -4.01 18.56 2.35
N LYS A 57 -3.90 19.80 2.85
CA LYS A 57 -4.50 20.19 4.14
C LYS A 57 -6.02 20.04 4.12
N GLN A 58 -6.70 20.51 3.08
CA GLN A 58 -8.16 20.40 2.96
C GLN A 58 -8.62 18.94 2.85
N LEU A 59 -7.88 18.10 2.10
CA LEU A 59 -8.13 16.67 2.05
C LEU A 59 -7.99 16.01 3.44
N PHE A 60 -7.02 16.48 4.23
CA PHE A 60 -6.76 15.95 5.57
C PHE A 60 -7.88 16.30 6.54
N GLU A 61 -8.41 17.53 6.48
CA GLU A 61 -9.59 17.93 7.27
C GLU A 61 -10.84 17.09 6.92
N LEU A 62 -11.08 16.82 5.63
CA LEU A 62 -12.20 15.97 5.20
C LEU A 62 -12.04 14.52 5.70
N LEU A 63 -10.83 13.97 5.65
CA LEU A 63 -10.55 12.64 6.20
C LEU A 63 -10.71 12.61 7.72
N SER A 64 -10.26 13.65 8.42
CA SER A 64 -10.45 13.82 9.86
C SER A 64 -11.94 13.84 10.23
N ALA A 65 -12.73 14.63 9.51
CA ALA A 65 -14.18 14.69 9.68
C ALA A 65 -14.87 13.33 9.40
N PHE A 66 -14.39 12.59 8.39
CA PHE A 66 -14.88 11.24 8.12
C PHE A 66 -14.52 10.26 9.25
N ALA A 67 -13.29 10.32 9.77
CA ALA A 67 -12.80 9.45 10.85
C ALA A 67 -13.59 9.62 12.16
N LEU A 68 -14.14 10.81 12.43
CA LEU A 68 -15.01 11.04 13.58
C LEU A 68 -16.27 10.15 13.60
N ASN A 69 -16.73 9.65 12.45
CA ASN A 69 -17.85 8.69 12.40
C ASN A 69 -17.51 7.33 13.02
N PHE A 70 -16.24 7.10 13.35
CA PHE A 70 -15.71 5.87 13.94
C PHE A 70 -15.01 6.13 15.28
N ASP A 71 -15.34 7.23 15.96
CA ASP A 71 -14.73 7.64 17.23
C ASP A 71 -13.21 7.83 17.16
N CYS A 72 -12.68 8.15 15.98
CA CYS A 72 -11.26 8.44 15.74
C CYS A 72 -11.02 9.96 15.60
N PRO A 73 -10.91 10.72 16.70
CA PRO A 73 -10.65 12.17 16.63
C PRO A 73 -9.24 12.53 16.19
N TRP A 74 -8.32 11.58 16.28
CA TRP A 74 -6.90 11.79 16.05
C TRP A 74 -6.44 10.99 14.84
N ILE A 75 -5.84 11.65 13.86
CA ILE A 75 -5.29 11.03 12.67
C ILE A 75 -3.88 11.56 12.39
N ALA A 76 -3.04 10.70 11.80
CA ALA A 76 -1.70 11.05 11.37
C ALA A 76 -1.35 10.37 10.06
N TYR A 77 -0.86 11.17 9.11
CA TYR A 77 -0.37 10.75 7.81
C TYR A 77 1.11 11.08 7.69
N GLY A 78 1.93 10.12 7.25
CA GLY A 78 3.34 10.37 6.99
C GLY A 78 3.85 9.58 5.79
N SER A 79 4.65 10.23 4.95
CA SER A 79 5.44 9.55 3.92
C SER A 79 6.78 9.11 4.49
N LEU A 80 7.03 7.81 4.62
CA LEU A 80 8.25 7.23 5.18
C LEU A 80 9.39 7.11 4.17
N THR A 81 9.12 7.45 2.91
CA THR A 81 10.15 7.47 1.87
C THR A 81 10.99 8.72 2.06
N PRO A 82 12.33 8.61 2.18
CA PRO A 82 13.17 9.78 2.12
C PRO A 82 12.87 10.51 0.81
N GLN A 83 12.44 11.77 0.86
CA GLN A 83 12.50 12.63 -0.32
C GLN A 83 13.96 12.57 -0.77
N GLN A 84 14.22 11.94 -1.91
CA GLN A 84 15.53 11.94 -2.53
C GLN A 84 15.79 13.37 -3.01
N LYS A 85 16.15 14.27 -2.09
CA LYS A 85 16.73 15.54 -2.44
C LYS A 85 18.15 15.26 -2.91
N PHE A 86 18.32 15.18 -4.22
CA PHE A 86 19.59 15.49 -4.89
C PHE A 86 19.87 17.00 -4.91
N SER A 87 19.25 17.79 -4.02
CA SER A 87 19.63 19.17 -3.71
C SER A 87 19.98 19.31 -2.23
N LYS A 88 21.18 19.84 -1.97
CA LYS A 88 21.85 20.00 -0.67
C LYS A 88 21.17 20.96 0.32
N ALA A 89 19.88 21.23 0.21
CA ALA A 89 19.15 22.10 1.13
C ALA A 89 17.80 21.47 1.49
N PHE A 90 17.53 21.36 2.80
CA PHE A 90 16.42 20.65 3.48
C PHE A 90 16.66 19.17 3.80
N ARG A 91 17.47 18.93 4.82
CA ARG A 91 17.16 17.87 5.77
C ARG A 91 15.95 18.32 6.61
N ARG A 92 14.74 17.97 6.21
CA ARG A 92 13.58 17.89 7.10
C ARG A 92 13.02 16.48 6.96
N GLY A 93 12.58 15.90 8.07
CA GLY A 93 12.07 14.54 8.15
C GLY A 93 10.89 14.27 7.20
N PRO A 94 10.29 13.08 7.26
CA PRO A 94 9.08 12.79 6.49
C PRO A 94 8.06 13.92 6.66
N ALA A 95 7.44 14.38 5.56
CA ALA A 95 6.35 15.34 5.64
C ALA A 95 5.18 14.62 6.33
N VAL A 96 4.98 14.92 7.62
CA VAL A 96 3.88 14.37 8.43
C VAL A 96 2.79 15.43 8.55
N ILE A 97 1.55 15.03 8.31
CA ILE A 97 0.35 15.83 8.56
C ILE A 97 -0.43 15.08 9.64
N LEU A 98 -0.70 15.72 10.77
CA LEU A 98 -1.38 15.09 11.90
C LEU A 98 -2.24 16.14 12.63
N ASN A 99 -3.15 15.68 13.48
CA ASN A 99 -3.89 16.52 14.42
C ASN A 99 -3.78 16.02 15.88
N TYR A 100 -2.74 15.25 16.21
CA TYR A 100 -2.53 14.77 17.58
C TYR A 100 -2.31 15.94 18.57
N PRO A 101 -2.53 15.74 19.88
CA PRO A 101 -2.25 16.78 20.88
C PRO A 101 -0.83 17.35 20.75
N ASP A 102 -0.69 18.68 20.80
CA ASP A 102 0.59 19.36 20.59
C ASP A 102 1.63 18.97 21.65
N GLU A 103 1.19 18.74 22.89
CA GLU A 103 2.03 18.29 23.99
C GLU A 103 2.63 16.91 23.70
N TRP A 104 1.81 15.99 23.15
CA TRP A 104 2.28 14.68 22.72
C TRP A 104 3.29 14.79 21.58
N GLN A 105 3.00 15.61 20.56
CA GLN A 105 3.91 15.79 19.43
C GLN A 105 5.29 16.28 19.90
N LYS A 106 5.31 17.29 20.78
CA LYS A 106 6.55 17.82 21.36
C LYS A 106 7.30 16.73 22.12
N TRP A 107 6.60 16.04 23.03
CA TRP A 107 7.16 14.96 23.83
C TRP A 107 7.75 13.83 22.98
N TYR A 108 7.03 13.42 21.93
CA TYR A 108 7.44 12.38 20.98
C TYR A 108 8.76 12.72 20.28
N PHE A 109 8.96 13.98 19.87
CA PHE A 109 10.21 14.40 19.24
C PHE A 109 11.35 14.55 20.24
N GLU A 110 11.10 15.18 21.40
CA GLU A 110 12.12 15.41 22.44
C GLU A 110 12.69 14.10 23.01
N ASN A 111 11.85 13.07 23.16
CA ASN A 111 12.27 11.74 23.62
C ASN A 111 12.79 10.83 22.50
N GLY A 112 12.90 11.33 21.26
CA GLY A 112 13.51 10.57 20.17
C GLY A 112 12.65 9.45 19.58
N TYR A 113 11.35 9.39 19.89
CA TYR A 113 10.45 8.29 19.47
C TYR A 113 10.31 8.15 17.96
N HIS A 114 10.49 9.23 17.20
CA HIS A 114 10.57 9.19 15.73
C HIS A 114 11.61 8.20 15.16
N ARG A 115 12.59 7.75 15.96
CA ARG A 115 13.64 6.80 15.54
C ARG A 115 13.27 5.35 15.76
N ILE A 116 12.43 5.08 16.76
CA ILE A 116 12.12 3.73 17.24
C ILE A 116 10.62 3.41 17.14
N ASP A 117 9.82 4.30 16.55
CA ASP A 117 8.36 4.12 16.47
C ASP A 117 7.95 2.76 15.87
N PRO A 118 7.28 1.91 16.67
CA PRO A 118 6.90 0.57 16.25
C PRO A 118 5.77 0.55 15.21
N ILE A 119 4.93 1.59 15.15
CA ILE A 119 3.93 1.76 14.08
C ILE A 119 4.63 2.03 12.75
N ILE A 120 5.67 2.86 12.74
CA ILE A 120 6.49 3.10 11.55
C ILE A 120 7.21 1.82 11.12
N LYS A 121 7.79 1.08 12.07
CA LYS A 121 8.45 -0.21 11.84
C LYS A 121 7.50 -1.25 11.25
N ALA A 122 6.28 -1.36 11.80
CA ALA A 122 5.25 -2.28 11.32
C ALA A 122 4.73 -1.89 9.93
N SER A 123 4.51 -0.59 9.68
CA SER A 123 4.01 -0.08 8.38
C SER A 123 4.94 -0.38 7.21
N ARG A 124 6.25 -0.54 7.44
CA ARG A 124 7.21 -0.95 6.41
C ARG A 124 7.17 -2.44 6.07
N LYS A 125 6.59 -3.28 6.94
CA LYS A 125 6.61 -4.74 6.82
C LYS A 125 5.24 -5.32 6.46
N ARG A 126 4.16 -4.66 6.86
CA ARG A 126 2.78 -5.13 6.69
C ARG A 126 2.13 -4.49 5.47
N SER A 127 1.24 -5.21 4.79
CA SER A 127 0.48 -4.72 3.63
C SER A 127 -0.99 -4.39 3.94
N GLY A 128 -1.53 -4.90 5.05
CA GLY A 128 -2.91 -4.68 5.49
C GLY A 128 -3.02 -3.74 6.69
N VAL A 129 -4.24 -3.28 6.96
CA VAL A 129 -4.56 -2.55 8.20
C VAL A 129 -4.18 -3.40 9.41
N PHE A 130 -3.67 -2.76 10.46
CA PHE A 130 -3.33 -3.43 11.71
C PHE A 130 -3.73 -2.60 12.92
N LEU A 131 -4.04 -3.29 14.01
CA LEU A 131 -4.37 -2.67 15.29
C LEU A 131 -3.09 -2.31 16.05
N TRP A 132 -3.11 -1.21 16.80
CA TRP A 132 -1.99 -0.84 17.66
C TRP A 132 -1.71 -1.90 18.74
N SER A 133 -2.78 -2.55 19.24
CA SER A 133 -2.69 -3.63 20.21
C SER A 133 -1.95 -4.86 19.68
N GLU A 134 -2.03 -5.15 18.37
CA GLU A 134 -1.25 -6.22 17.74
C GLU A 134 0.24 -5.90 17.76
N VAL A 135 0.60 -4.64 17.51
CA VAL A 135 2.00 -4.19 17.53
C VAL A 135 2.53 -4.18 18.96
N TYR A 136 1.74 -3.73 19.93
CA TYR A 136 2.09 -3.78 21.35
C TYR A 136 2.39 -5.21 21.84
N LYS A 137 1.54 -6.16 21.45
CA LYS A 137 1.63 -7.58 21.83
C LYS A 137 2.66 -8.38 21.00
N ASP A 138 3.20 -7.80 19.93
CA ASP A 138 4.18 -8.46 19.08
C ASP A 138 5.47 -8.76 19.87
N ALA A 139 5.98 -9.98 19.74
CA ALA A 139 7.17 -10.44 20.45
C ALA A 139 8.45 -9.67 20.03
N SER A 140 8.45 -9.08 18.82
CA SER A 140 9.57 -8.27 18.32
C SER A 140 9.51 -6.80 18.74
N THR A 141 8.47 -6.40 19.46
CA THR A 141 8.34 -5.07 20.07
C THR A 141 9.10 -5.05 21.39
N THR A 142 10.02 -4.09 21.55
CA THR A 142 10.81 -3.93 22.78
C THR A 142 10.01 -3.18 23.85
N ASP A 143 10.46 -3.24 25.10
CA ASP A 143 9.80 -2.50 26.19
C ASP A 143 9.90 -0.98 26.00
N GLU A 144 11.00 -0.50 25.40
CA GLU A 144 11.16 0.90 25.02
C GLU A 144 10.16 1.30 23.92
N GLU A 145 9.92 0.43 22.93
CA GLU A 145 8.90 0.63 21.90
C GLU A 145 7.48 0.59 22.50
N ARG A 146 7.21 -0.29 23.48
CA ARG A 146 5.90 -0.37 24.18
C ARG A 146 5.57 0.90 24.96
N ARG A 147 6.59 1.49 25.61
CA ARG A 147 6.45 2.72 26.39
C ARG A 147 5.87 3.88 25.57
N ILE A 148 6.11 3.92 24.26
CA ILE A 148 5.52 4.93 23.37
C ILE A 148 3.99 4.85 23.40
N PHE A 149 3.41 3.65 23.38
CA PHE A 149 1.96 3.46 23.46
C PHE A 149 1.43 3.85 24.84
N ASP A 150 2.12 3.42 25.91
CA ASP A 150 1.72 3.68 27.29
C ASP A 150 1.72 5.19 27.58
N GLU A 151 2.72 5.92 27.08
CA GLU A 151 2.77 7.37 27.22
C GLU A 151 1.77 8.08 26.31
N ALA A 152 1.63 7.67 25.04
CA ALA A 152 0.63 8.24 24.13
C ALA A 152 -0.80 8.12 24.69
N ALA A 153 -1.10 7.02 25.37
CA ALA A 153 -2.36 6.78 26.05
C ALA A 153 -2.69 7.85 27.12
N THR A 154 -1.69 8.42 27.77
CA THR A 154 -1.87 9.51 28.76
C THR A 154 -2.34 10.81 28.11
N PHE A 155 -2.02 11.02 26.83
CA PHE A 155 -2.49 12.15 26.01
C PHE A 155 -3.79 11.83 25.25
N GLY A 156 -4.41 10.68 25.50
CA GLY A 156 -5.68 10.28 24.87
C GLY A 156 -5.54 9.59 23.51
N LEU A 157 -4.32 9.19 23.12
CA LEU A 157 -4.05 8.31 21.97
C LEU A 157 -3.97 6.86 22.47
N ARG A 158 -5.10 6.32 22.95
CA ARG A 158 -5.13 5.06 23.72
C ARG A 158 -5.13 3.80 22.86
N SER A 159 -5.94 3.81 21.81
CA SER A 159 -6.05 2.68 20.88
C SER A 159 -6.17 3.21 19.47
N GLY A 160 -6.03 2.35 18.47
CA GLY A 160 -6.13 2.78 17.08
C GLY A 160 -5.77 1.71 16.08
N ILE A 161 -5.87 2.11 14.81
CA ILE A 161 -5.41 1.32 13.68
C ILE A 161 -4.40 2.13 12.86
N SER A 162 -3.57 1.42 12.13
CA SER A 162 -2.70 2.02 11.13
C SER A 162 -2.82 1.26 9.81
N VAL A 163 -2.82 2.01 8.73
CA VAL A 163 -2.93 1.56 7.35
C VAL A 163 -1.60 1.82 6.67
N PRO A 164 -0.81 0.79 6.34
CA PRO A 164 0.33 0.91 5.45
C PRO A 164 -0.10 1.40 4.07
N LEU A 165 0.60 2.40 3.54
CA LEU A 165 0.31 3.01 2.25
C LEU A 165 1.52 2.84 1.34
N HIS A 166 1.45 1.88 0.42
CA HIS A 166 2.53 1.58 -0.52
C HIS A 166 2.24 2.22 -1.88
N GLY A 167 3.24 2.93 -2.41
CA GLY A 167 3.18 3.61 -3.70
C GLY A 167 4.23 3.10 -4.69
N PRO A 168 4.14 3.51 -5.97
CA PRO A 168 5.17 3.22 -6.98
C PRO A 168 6.56 3.67 -6.51
N GLY A 169 7.63 3.04 -6.98
CA GLY A 169 8.98 3.43 -6.56
C GLY A 169 9.47 2.77 -5.27
N GLY A 170 8.72 1.81 -4.70
CA GLY A 170 8.96 1.33 -3.34
C GLY A 170 8.64 2.38 -2.28
N ARG A 171 7.80 3.37 -2.61
CA ARG A 171 7.37 4.41 -1.68
C ARG A 171 6.52 3.76 -0.58
N VAL A 172 6.82 4.14 0.66
CA VAL A 172 6.07 3.70 1.83
C VAL A 172 5.59 4.94 2.57
N GLY A 173 4.34 4.91 3.00
CA GLY A 173 3.72 5.83 3.92
C GLY A 173 2.81 5.08 4.89
N PHE A 174 2.18 5.83 5.77
CA PHE A 174 1.19 5.30 6.69
C PHE A 174 0.07 6.31 6.93
N MET A 175 -1.09 5.80 7.29
CA MET A 175 -2.18 6.57 7.89
C MET A 175 -2.57 5.90 9.21
N SER A 176 -2.56 6.65 10.30
CA SER A 176 -2.97 6.19 11.62
C SER A 176 -4.26 6.88 12.04
N PHE A 177 -5.17 6.13 12.66
CA PHE A 177 -6.41 6.62 13.25
C PHE A 177 -6.43 6.17 14.71
N ALA A 178 -6.55 7.12 15.64
CA ALA A 178 -6.47 6.88 17.06
C ALA A 178 -7.73 7.32 17.80
N GLN A 179 -8.07 6.57 18.85
CA GLN A 179 -9.24 6.73 19.68
C GLN A 179 -8.85 7.04 21.12
N ARG A 180 -9.78 7.70 21.84
CA ARG A 180 -9.64 7.98 23.27
C ARG A 180 -10.04 6.82 24.16
N LEU A 181 -10.68 5.79 23.62
CA LEU A 181 -11.16 4.63 24.38
C LEU A 181 -10.41 3.40 23.91
N ASP A 182 -10.20 2.44 24.80
CA ASP A 182 -9.67 1.13 24.42
C ASP A 182 -10.84 0.25 23.96
N ARG A 183 -11.25 0.46 22.70
CA ARG A 183 -12.36 -0.25 22.06
C ARG A 183 -11.90 -0.83 20.75
N GLU A 184 -12.24 -2.09 20.50
CA GLU A 184 -11.98 -2.70 19.20
C GLU A 184 -12.88 -2.10 18.11
N LEU A 185 -12.24 -1.69 17.02
CA LEU A 185 -12.93 -1.27 15.81
C LEU A 185 -13.52 -2.49 15.10
N GLN A 186 -14.78 -2.39 14.70
CA GLN A 186 -15.42 -3.43 13.91
C GLN A 186 -14.76 -3.56 12.53
N ASN A 187 -14.69 -4.77 11.98
CA ASN A 187 -14.09 -5.04 10.66
C ASN A 187 -14.58 -4.08 9.56
N ARG A 188 -15.89 -3.79 9.53
CA ARG A 188 -16.48 -2.86 8.55
C ARG A 188 -15.95 -1.43 8.70
N ALA A 189 -15.78 -0.95 9.94
CA ALA A 189 -15.20 0.36 10.20
C ALA A 189 -13.73 0.42 9.75
N MET A 190 -12.95 -0.63 10.04
CA MET A 190 -11.57 -0.75 9.58
C MET A 190 -11.48 -0.72 8.05
N THR A 191 -12.39 -1.40 7.35
CA THR A 191 -12.45 -1.37 5.88
C THR A 191 -12.71 0.05 5.35
N TYR A 192 -13.68 0.78 5.90
CA TYR A 192 -13.96 2.16 5.47
C TYR A 192 -12.78 3.10 5.72
N LEU A 193 -12.16 3.02 6.91
CA LEU A 193 -10.98 3.83 7.25
C LEU A 193 -9.79 3.49 6.34
N GLN A 194 -9.58 2.21 6.02
CA GLN A 194 -8.55 1.78 5.06
C GLN A 194 -8.80 2.34 3.67
N LEU A 195 -10.03 2.23 3.14
CA LEU A 195 -10.38 2.76 1.82
C LEU A 195 -10.23 4.29 1.78
N ALA A 196 -10.67 4.99 2.82
CA ALA A 196 -10.52 6.43 2.94
C ALA A 196 -9.04 6.87 3.00
N ALA A 197 -8.21 6.13 3.74
CA ALA A 197 -6.76 6.37 3.80
C ALA A 197 -6.08 6.17 2.43
N ILE A 198 -6.41 5.09 1.72
CA ILE A 198 -5.86 4.82 0.38
C ILE A 198 -6.29 5.91 -0.62
N HIS A 199 -7.56 6.32 -0.57
CA HIS A 199 -8.09 7.39 -1.40
C HIS A 199 -7.35 8.72 -1.14
N PHE A 200 -7.24 9.11 0.13
CA PHE A 200 -6.51 10.30 0.56
C PHE A 200 -5.04 10.26 0.10
N HIS A 201 -4.37 9.12 0.26
CA HIS A 201 -2.97 8.95 -0.11
C HIS A 201 -2.74 9.14 -1.60
N ARG A 202 -3.54 8.46 -2.45
CA ARG A 202 -3.45 8.59 -3.92
C ARG A 202 -3.69 10.02 -4.38
N ARG A 203 -4.64 10.71 -3.75
CA ARG A 203 -4.93 12.11 -4.07
C ARG A 203 -3.77 13.03 -3.68
N THR A 204 -3.21 12.82 -2.49
CA THR A 204 -2.03 13.56 -2.00
C THR A 204 -0.80 13.31 -2.86
N GLU A 205 -0.52 12.06 -3.25
CA GLU A 205 0.58 11.73 -4.15
C GLU A 205 0.41 12.38 -5.53
N LYS A 206 -0.81 12.41 -6.08
CA LYS A 206 -1.07 13.10 -7.36
C LYS A 206 -0.76 14.59 -7.28
N LEU A 207 -1.10 15.25 -6.17
CA LEU A 207 -0.80 16.67 -5.97
C LEU A 207 0.72 16.91 -5.89
N ILE A 208 1.45 16.04 -5.18
CA ILE A 208 2.91 16.11 -5.09
C ILE A 208 3.58 15.79 -6.44
N SER A 209 3.10 14.80 -7.17
CA SER A 209 3.65 14.42 -8.48
C SER A 209 3.39 15.48 -9.56
N LEU A 210 2.30 16.24 -9.47
CA LEU A 210 2.06 17.38 -10.37
C LEU A 210 3.05 18.52 -10.11
N SER A 211 3.54 18.67 -8.88
CA SER A 211 4.62 19.62 -8.55
C SER A 211 6.03 19.08 -8.83
N ASP A 212 6.22 17.77 -8.74
CA ASP A 212 7.51 17.08 -8.92
C ASP A 212 7.47 16.18 -10.18
N ILE A 213 7.34 16.77 -11.38
CA ILE A 213 7.52 16.01 -12.63
C ILE A 213 9.02 15.70 -12.79
N GLU A 214 9.55 14.78 -11.98
CA GLU A 214 10.73 14.01 -12.37
C GLU A 214 10.27 13.04 -13.47
N ALA A 215 10.46 13.43 -14.72
CA ALA A 215 10.16 12.58 -15.86
C ALA A 215 10.89 11.24 -15.69
N ILE A 216 10.14 10.12 -15.68
CA ILE A 216 10.70 8.77 -15.66
C ILE A 216 11.73 8.69 -16.80
N PRO A 217 13.01 8.40 -16.54
CA PRO A 217 14.02 8.38 -17.57
C PRO A 217 13.68 7.39 -18.69
N ASN A 218 13.61 7.89 -19.93
CA ASN A 218 13.25 7.06 -21.06
C ASN A 218 14.46 6.27 -21.58
N LEU A 219 14.57 5.01 -21.15
CA LEU A 219 15.56 4.05 -21.63
C LEU A 219 15.08 3.39 -22.93
N SER A 220 15.98 3.24 -23.90
CA SER A 220 15.71 2.47 -25.11
C SER A 220 15.53 0.98 -24.79
N ALA A 221 14.92 0.21 -25.70
CA ALA A 221 14.74 -1.24 -25.53
C ALA A 221 16.08 -1.95 -25.23
N ARG A 222 17.15 -1.59 -25.96
CA ARG A 222 18.50 -2.16 -25.74
C ARG A 222 19.13 -1.75 -24.41
N GLU A 223 18.90 -0.51 -23.98
CA GLU A 223 19.34 -0.06 -22.65
C GLU A 223 18.63 -0.83 -21.54
N LYS A 224 17.30 -1.05 -21.67
CA LYS A 224 16.52 -1.86 -20.72
C LYS A 224 17.01 -3.30 -20.67
N GLU A 225 17.22 -3.96 -21.82
CA GLU A 225 17.75 -5.33 -21.89
C GLU A 225 19.13 -5.45 -21.20
N CYS A 226 20.05 -4.53 -21.49
CA CYS A 226 21.39 -4.55 -20.88
C CYS A 226 21.34 -4.31 -19.37
N ILE A 227 20.47 -3.41 -18.91
CA ILE A 227 20.31 -3.12 -17.48
C ILE A 227 19.57 -4.25 -16.75
N LEU A 228 18.61 -4.92 -17.41
CA LEU A 228 17.93 -6.11 -16.89
C LEU A 228 18.91 -7.26 -16.64
N TRP A 229 19.78 -7.57 -17.59
CA TRP A 229 20.79 -8.60 -17.34
C TRP A 229 21.85 -8.16 -16.32
N THR A 230 22.09 -6.85 -16.22
CA THR A 230 22.93 -6.30 -15.14
C THR A 230 22.29 -6.48 -13.76
N SER A 231 20.97 -6.31 -13.60
CA SER A 231 20.28 -6.55 -12.32
C SER A 231 20.37 -8.02 -11.91
N ARG A 232 20.44 -8.93 -12.88
CA ARG A 232 20.66 -10.38 -12.70
C ARG A 232 22.13 -10.78 -12.51
N GLY A 233 23.03 -9.81 -12.34
CA GLY A 233 24.45 -10.06 -12.03
C GLY A 233 25.31 -10.47 -13.22
N LYS A 234 24.84 -10.32 -14.47
CA LYS A 234 25.61 -10.71 -15.66
C LYS A 234 26.71 -9.70 -16.02
N SER A 235 27.88 -10.22 -16.35
CA SER A 235 29.00 -9.45 -16.89
C SER A 235 28.70 -8.94 -18.31
N SER A 236 29.39 -7.90 -18.76
CA SER A 236 29.16 -7.37 -20.12
C SER A 236 29.45 -8.39 -21.23
N TRP A 237 30.34 -9.34 -20.98
CA TRP A 237 30.63 -10.45 -21.89
C TRP A 237 29.46 -11.44 -21.97
N GLU A 238 28.94 -11.88 -20.82
CA GLU A 238 27.77 -12.77 -20.77
C GLU A 238 26.54 -12.11 -21.39
N ILE A 239 26.30 -10.83 -21.10
CA ILE A 239 25.19 -10.06 -21.70
C ILE A 239 25.34 -10.01 -23.21
N GLY A 240 26.56 -9.79 -23.72
CA GLY A 240 26.84 -9.80 -25.15
C GLY A 240 26.51 -11.15 -25.79
N LYS A 241 26.85 -12.26 -25.12
CA LYS A 241 26.48 -13.61 -25.55
C LYS A 241 24.96 -13.83 -25.55
N ILE A 242 24.26 -13.37 -24.52
CA ILE A 242 22.80 -13.52 -24.40
C ILE A 242 22.06 -12.70 -25.46
N LEU A 243 22.49 -11.46 -25.71
CA LEU A 243 21.80 -10.53 -26.62
C LEU A 243 22.31 -10.58 -28.06
N GLY A 244 23.34 -11.38 -28.35
CA GLY A 244 23.94 -11.48 -29.69
C GLY A 244 24.69 -10.23 -30.13
N ILE A 245 25.31 -9.49 -29.20
CA ILE A 245 26.04 -8.23 -29.47
C ILE A 245 27.44 -8.24 -28.84
N SER A 246 28.32 -7.33 -29.26
CA SER A 246 29.65 -7.22 -28.68
C SER A 246 29.62 -6.71 -27.24
N TYR A 247 30.61 -7.10 -26.41
CA TYR A 247 30.73 -6.57 -25.05
C TYR A 247 30.91 -5.04 -25.01
N ASN A 248 31.51 -4.46 -26.06
CA ASN A 248 31.64 -3.01 -26.23
C ASN A 248 30.28 -2.34 -26.46
N THR A 249 29.41 -2.96 -27.25
CA THR A 249 28.02 -2.51 -27.47
C THR A 249 27.22 -2.56 -26.17
N VAL A 250 27.39 -3.61 -25.36
CA VAL A 250 26.79 -3.69 -24.02
C VAL A 250 27.27 -2.54 -23.14
N ASN A 251 28.59 -2.31 -23.07
CA ASN A 251 29.15 -1.23 -22.25
C ASN A 251 28.64 0.15 -22.69
N PHE A 252 28.44 0.36 -23.99
CA PHE A 252 27.82 1.58 -24.53
C PHE A 252 26.39 1.78 -24.02
N HIS A 253 25.53 0.76 -24.14
CA HIS A 253 24.15 0.84 -23.65
C HIS A 253 24.07 1.03 -22.13
N VAL A 254 24.89 0.30 -21.35
CA VAL A 254 24.97 0.46 -19.90
C VAL A 254 25.44 1.88 -19.51
N LYS A 255 26.40 2.45 -20.23
CA LYS A 255 26.87 3.83 -20.00
C LYS A 255 25.75 4.85 -20.26
N ASN A 256 24.98 4.69 -21.33
CA ASN A 256 23.87 5.59 -21.63
C ASN A 256 22.75 5.46 -20.60
N ALA A 257 22.40 4.24 -20.22
CA ALA A 257 21.41 3.99 -19.17
C ALA A 257 21.83 4.61 -17.83
N LYS A 258 23.10 4.44 -17.42
CA LYS A 258 23.66 5.08 -16.22
C LYS A 258 23.51 6.61 -16.25
N LYS A 259 23.79 7.24 -17.40
CA LYS A 259 23.65 8.69 -17.59
C LYS A 259 22.19 9.12 -17.49
N LYS A 260 21.27 8.41 -18.15
CA LYS A 260 19.83 8.70 -18.10
C LYS A 260 19.24 8.51 -16.69
N LEU A 261 19.74 7.53 -15.96
CA LEU A 261 19.33 7.24 -14.59
C LEU A 261 20.07 8.09 -13.55
N ASP A 262 21.01 8.95 -13.95
CA ASP A 262 21.86 9.74 -13.07
C ASP A 262 22.54 8.89 -11.99
N THR A 263 23.35 7.91 -12.41
CA THR A 263 24.05 6.99 -11.52
C THR A 263 25.51 6.79 -11.92
N SER A 264 26.38 6.67 -10.92
CA SER A 264 27.82 6.46 -11.12
C SER A 264 28.20 4.99 -11.30
N SER A 265 27.35 4.04 -10.89
CA SER A 265 27.59 2.59 -10.95
C SER A 265 26.51 1.86 -11.76
N ARG A 266 26.89 0.80 -12.48
CA ARG A 266 25.95 -0.05 -13.22
C ARG A 266 24.98 -0.79 -12.28
N THR A 267 25.44 -1.15 -11.08
CA THR A 267 24.60 -1.80 -10.07
C THR A 267 23.57 -0.82 -9.52
N LEU A 268 23.98 0.42 -9.23
CA LEU A 268 23.05 1.49 -8.83
C LEU A 268 22.06 1.82 -9.95
N ALA A 269 22.49 1.81 -11.21
CA ALA A 269 21.60 1.98 -12.36
C ALA A 269 20.56 0.85 -12.43
N ALA A 270 20.98 -0.40 -12.27
CA ALA A 270 20.08 -1.55 -12.22
C ALA A 270 19.08 -1.46 -11.06
N MET A 271 19.54 -1.13 -9.85
CA MET A 271 18.68 -0.91 -8.68
C MET A 271 17.66 0.21 -8.91
N LYS A 272 18.09 1.35 -9.45
CA LYS A 272 17.20 2.49 -9.72
C LYS A 272 16.20 2.18 -10.84
N ALA A 273 16.62 1.45 -11.87
CA ALA A 273 15.73 1.02 -12.94
C ALA A 273 14.65 0.03 -12.44
N MET A 274 15.02 -0.90 -11.55
CA MET A 274 14.05 -1.78 -10.88
C MET A 274 13.11 -1.00 -9.96
N SER A 275 13.64 -0.09 -9.13
CA SER A 275 12.79 0.69 -8.21
C SER A 275 11.78 1.55 -8.97
N LEU A 276 12.16 2.12 -10.12
CA LEU A 276 11.27 2.90 -10.98
C LEU A 276 10.33 2.06 -11.85
N GLY A 277 10.41 0.72 -11.81
CA GLY A 277 9.61 -0.17 -12.65
C GLY A 277 9.94 -0.08 -14.14
N ILE A 278 11.16 0.36 -14.50
CA ILE A 278 11.62 0.44 -15.90
C ILE A 278 12.00 -0.96 -16.43
N ILE A 279 12.41 -1.86 -15.52
CA ILE A 279 12.78 -3.26 -15.74
C ILE A 279 12.23 -4.15 -14.61
N GLU A 280 12.16 -5.46 -14.86
CA GLU A 280 11.64 -6.50 -13.94
C GLU A 280 12.74 -7.33 -13.25
#